data_AF-A0A8C9XXU7-F1
#
_entry.id   AF-A0A8C9XXU7-F1
#
_cell.length_a   1.000
_cell.length_b   1.000
_cell.length_c   1.000
_cell.angle_alpha   90.00
_cell.angle_beta   90.00
_cell.angle_gamma   90.00
#
_symmetry.space_group_name_H-M   'P 1'
#
loop_
_entity.id
_entity.type
_entity.pdbx_description
1 polymer ?
#
loop_
_entity_poly.entity_id
_entity_poly.type
_entity_poly.pdbx_seq_one_letter_code
_entity_poly.pdbx_strand_id
1 'polypeptide(L)'
;MADSQRTSEPVNVVHRDEIWKSHVKVEKDSAEVWPNKWGFLTEAYKEYERESMKLKEEVREELPHHLAVRPPTPPEKLIHVGASPPVPQTTQALIGWRSGHSHLQLEKYATVHHGRRSFLKELGWPFDSCN
;
A
#
# COMPACT_ATOMS: atom_id res chain seq x y z
N MET A 1 2.14 48.11 12.13
CA MET A 1 1.06 47.12 11.88
C MET A 1 -0.16 47.70 12.56
N ALA A 2 -1.02 48.41 11.81
CA ALA A 2 -2.16 49.12 12.37
C ALA A 2 -3.40 48.24 12.20
N ASP A 3 -3.84 47.62 13.28
CA ASP A 3 -5.10 46.89 13.33
C ASP A 3 -6.24 47.89 13.21
N SER A 4 -6.88 47.87 12.04
CA SER A 4 -8.07 48.67 11.76
C SER A 4 -9.21 48.16 12.65
N GLN A 5 -9.49 48.89 13.72
CA GLN A 5 -10.67 48.66 14.54
C GLN A 5 -11.90 48.90 13.67
N ARG A 6 -12.49 47.81 13.17
CA ARG A 6 -13.87 47.83 12.65
C ARG A 6 -14.77 48.17 13.83
N THR A 7 -15.09 49.45 14.00
CA THR A 7 -16.18 49.88 14.88
C THR A 7 -17.46 49.29 14.30
N SER A 8 -17.87 48.12 14.81
CA SER A 8 -19.14 47.52 14.43
C SER A 8 -20.24 48.52 14.81
N GLU A 9 -21.08 48.87 13.84
CA GLU A 9 -22.31 49.63 14.06
C GLU A 9 -23.06 49.08 15.29
N PRO A 10 -23.74 49.93 16.08
CA PRO A 10 -24.51 49.47 17.22
C PRO A 10 -25.66 48.59 16.72
N VAL A 11 -25.41 47.29 16.60
CA VAL A 11 -26.42 46.38 16.07
C VAL A 11 -27.46 46.16 17.13
N ASN A 12 -28.71 46.47 16.77
CA ASN A 12 -29.87 46.27 17.61
C ASN A 12 -29.90 44.81 18.08
N VAL A 13 -29.66 44.62 19.39
CA VAL A 13 -29.55 43.30 20.03
C VAL A 13 -30.88 42.54 19.93
N VAL A 14 -32.00 43.26 19.95
CA VAL A 14 -33.35 42.67 19.77
C VAL A 14 -33.48 42.11 18.36
N HIS A 15 -33.01 42.84 17.35
CA HIS A 15 -33.10 42.37 15.97
C HIS A 15 -32.22 41.14 15.71
N ARG A 16 -31.03 41.08 16.33
CA ARG A 16 -30.18 39.88 16.28
C ARG A 16 -30.84 38.67 16.92
N ASP A 17 -31.49 38.87 18.07
CA ASP A 17 -32.21 37.81 18.77
C ASP A 17 -33.42 37.30 17.96
N GLU A 18 -34.16 38.20 17.30
CA GLU A 18 -35.26 37.84 16.39
C GLU A 18 -34.78 37.03 15.18
N ILE A 19 -33.66 37.43 14.56
CA ILE A 19 -33.05 36.68 13.46
C ILE A 19 -32.65 35.29 13.94
N TRP A 20 -31.98 35.18 15.09
CA TRP A 20 -31.58 33.90 15.64
C TRP A 20 -32.80 33.00 15.92
N LYS A 21 -33.86 33.55 16.53
CA LYS A 21 -35.12 32.82 16.76
C LYS A 21 -35.76 32.33 15.46
N SER A 22 -35.69 33.12 14.38
CA SER A 22 -36.20 32.70 13.07
C SER A 22 -35.40 31.52 12.50
N HIS A 23 -34.06 31.56 12.59
CA HIS A 23 -33.21 30.46 12.11
C HIS A 23 -33.48 29.17 12.88
N VAL A 24 -33.58 29.23 14.21
CA VAL A 24 -33.89 28.06 15.04
C VAL A 24 -35.25 27.45 14.68
N LYS A 25 -36.27 28.28 14.42
CA LYS A 25 -37.58 27.79 13.97
C LYS A 25 -37.50 27.11 12.61
N VAL A 26 -36.85 27.75 11.64
CA VAL A 26 -36.69 27.18 10.29
C VAL A 26 -35.90 25.88 10.31
N GLU A 27 -34.85 25.79 11.11
CA GLU A 27 -34.08 24.57 11.30
C GLU A 27 -34.94 23.45 11.88
N LYS A 28 -35.71 23.75 12.93
CA LYS A 28 -36.62 22.79 13.55
C LYS A 28 -37.68 22.29 12.56
N ASP A 29 -38.35 23.21 11.87
CA ASP A 29 -39.38 22.87 10.88
C ASP A 29 -38.79 22.05 9.73
N SER A 30 -37.57 22.40 9.29
CA SER A 30 -36.85 21.64 8.27
C SER A 30 -36.52 20.23 8.75
N ALA A 31 -36.06 20.07 10.00
CA ALA A 31 -35.76 18.77 10.60
C ALA A 31 -37.01 17.90 10.75
N GLU A 32 -38.17 18.47 11.08
CA GLU A 32 -39.45 17.74 11.15
C GLU A 32 -39.94 17.29 9.77
N VAL A 33 -39.77 18.13 8.75
CA VAL A 33 -40.19 17.83 7.37
C VAL A 33 -39.19 16.91 6.65
N TRP A 34 -37.93 16.88 7.09
CA TRP A 34 -36.85 16.16 6.42
C TRP A 34 -37.10 14.64 6.29
N PRO A 35 -37.52 13.89 7.33
CA PRO A 35 -37.83 12.47 7.20
C PRO A 35 -38.95 12.19 6.19
N ASN A 36 -39.95 13.07 6.10
CA ASN A 36 -41.07 12.88 5.18
C ASN A 36 -40.67 13.11 3.72
N LYS A 37 -39.80 14.09 3.46
CA LYS A 37 -39.34 14.42 2.10
C LYS A 37 -38.13 13.58 1.65
N TRP A 38 -37.24 13.25 2.57
CA TRP A 38 -35.92 12.68 2.30
C TRP A 38 -35.65 11.37 3.04
N GLY A 39 -36.62 10.84 3.79
CA GLY A 39 -36.47 9.58 4.53
C GLY A 39 -36.11 8.40 3.63
N PHE A 40 -36.54 8.40 2.36
CA PHE A 40 -36.18 7.39 1.37
C PHE A 40 -34.66 7.24 1.17
N LEU A 41 -33.86 8.29 1.36
CA LEU A 41 -32.40 8.21 1.29
C LEU A 41 -31.83 7.36 2.43
N THR A 42 -32.45 7.44 3.61
CA THR A 42 -32.08 6.64 4.77
C THR A 42 -32.50 5.18 4.59
N GLU A 43 -33.66 4.94 3.98
CA GLU A 43 -34.16 3.60 3.69
C GLU A 43 -33.29 2.88 2.66
N ALA A 44 -32.92 3.55 1.56
CA ALA A 44 -32.02 2.99 0.55
C ALA A 44 -30.67 2.55 1.14
N TYR A 45 -30.13 3.34 2.07
CA TYR A 45 -28.89 2.98 2.77
C TYR A 45 -29.07 1.74 3.67
N LYS A 46 -30.15 1.69 4.44
CA LYS A 46 -30.49 0.55 5.31
C LYS A 46 -30.79 -0.72 4.51
N GLU A 47 -31.38 -0.61 3.32
CA GLU A 47 -31.58 -1.73 2.40
C GLU A 47 -30.25 -2.25 1.88
N TYR A 48 -29.38 -1.35 1.40
CA TYR A 48 -28.04 -1.72 0.96
C TYR A 48 -27.24 -2.43 2.05
N GLU A 49 -27.25 -1.92 3.29
CA GLU A 49 -26.58 -2.57 4.42
C GLU A 49 -27.13 -3.98 4.66
N ARG A 50 -28.46 -4.14 4.68
CA ARG A 50 -29.11 -5.45 4.86
C ARG A 50 -28.73 -6.43 3.74
N GLU A 51 -28.80 -6.01 2.49
CA GLU A 51 -28.42 -6.85 1.35
C GLU A 51 -26.92 -7.20 1.39
N SER A 52 -26.06 -6.24 1.75
CA SER A 52 -24.62 -6.49 1.89
C SER A 52 -24.29 -7.48 3.02
N MET A 53 -25.07 -7.46 4.11
CA MET A 53 -24.92 -8.40 5.22
C MET A 53 -25.41 -9.80 4.82
N LYS A 54 -26.56 -9.91 4.13
CA LYS A 54 -27.05 -11.18 3.56
C LYS A 54 -26.04 -11.79 2.61
N LEU A 55 -25.52 -11.01 1.66
CA LEU A 55 -24.48 -11.46 0.73
C LEU A 55 -23.22 -11.94 1.46
N LYS A 56 -22.79 -11.25 2.53
CA LYS A 56 -21.65 -11.69 3.35
C LYS A 56 -21.94 -12.98 4.12
N GLU A 57 -23.18 -13.18 4.56
CA GLU A 57 -23.60 -14.38 5.27
C GLU A 57 -23.74 -15.58 4.32
N GLU A 58 -24.25 -15.37 3.11
CA GLU A 58 -24.29 -16.37 2.03
C GLU A 58 -22.88 -16.74 1.56
N VAL A 59 -21.97 -15.77 1.42
CA VAL A 59 -20.56 -16.02 1.04
C VAL A 59 -19.74 -16.66 2.18
N ARG A 60 -20.25 -16.63 3.43
CA ARG A 60 -19.65 -17.34 4.57
C ARG A 60 -19.87 -18.85 4.54
N GLU A 61 -20.44 -19.40 3.47
CA GLU A 61 -20.26 -20.82 3.17
C GLU A 61 -18.78 -21.20 3.33
N GLU A 62 -18.54 -22.23 4.14
CA GLU A 62 -17.20 -22.64 4.55
C GLU A 62 -16.29 -22.74 3.33
N LEU A 63 -15.32 -21.82 3.23
CA LEU A 63 -14.36 -21.81 2.16
C LEU A 63 -13.78 -23.23 2.06
N PRO A 64 -13.99 -23.93 0.93
CA PRO A 64 -13.58 -25.32 0.82
C PRO A 64 -12.14 -25.49 1.26
N HIS A 65 -11.84 -26.56 2.00
CA HIS A 65 -10.54 -26.79 2.65
C HIS A 65 -9.34 -26.71 1.66
N HIS A 66 -9.58 -26.89 0.37
CA HIS A 66 -8.60 -26.78 -0.71
C HIS A 66 -8.37 -25.35 -1.23
N LEU A 67 -9.32 -24.44 -1.01
CA LEU A 67 -9.20 -23.00 -1.26
C LEU A 67 -8.71 -22.23 -0.04
N ALA A 68 -8.78 -22.85 1.15
CA ALA A 68 -8.21 -22.31 2.37
C ALA A 68 -6.71 -22.00 2.17
N VAL A 69 -6.35 -20.74 2.37
CA VAL A 69 -4.97 -20.28 2.29
C VAL A 69 -4.16 -21.09 3.29
N ARG A 70 -3.19 -21.86 2.80
CA ARG A 70 -2.24 -22.52 3.70
C ARG A 70 -1.62 -21.47 4.62
N PRO A 71 -1.53 -21.72 5.93
CA PRO A 71 -0.82 -20.81 6.82
C PRO A 71 0.58 -20.58 6.23
N PRO A 72 1.04 -19.33 6.15
CA PRO A 72 2.35 -19.04 5.58
C PRO A 72 3.38 -19.85 6.35
N THR A 73 4.09 -20.73 5.64
CA THR A 73 5.21 -21.45 6.22
C THR A 73 6.16 -20.41 6.81
N PRO A 74 6.51 -20.47 8.11
CA PRO A 74 7.36 -19.46 8.70
C PRO A 74 8.68 -19.41 7.92
N PRO A 75 9.13 -18.21 7.49
CA PRO A 75 10.27 -18.06 6.58
C PRO A 75 11.57 -18.61 7.16
N GLU A 76 11.66 -18.73 8.48
CA GLU A 76 12.78 -19.34 9.21
C GLU A 76 13.07 -20.79 8.79
N LYS A 77 12.05 -21.54 8.33
CA LYS A 77 12.22 -22.94 7.88
C LYS A 77 12.72 -23.06 6.44
N LEU A 78 12.64 -21.99 5.66
CA LEU A 78 12.99 -21.99 4.23
C LEU A 78 14.26 -21.18 3.94
N ILE A 79 14.58 -20.19 4.78
CA ILE A 79 15.73 -19.32 4.60
C ILE A 79 16.81 -19.70 5.62
N HIS A 80 17.73 -20.57 5.24
CA HIS A 80 18.94 -20.83 6.01
C HIS A 80 20.02 -19.81 5.64
N VAL A 81 20.18 -18.78 6.47
CA VAL A 81 21.30 -17.83 6.35
C VAL A 81 22.52 -18.43 7.07
N GLY A 82 23.61 -18.68 6.32
CA GLY A 82 24.88 -19.12 6.90
C GLY A 82 25.55 -18.04 7.75
N ALA A 83 26.50 -18.44 8.60
CA ALA A 83 27.25 -17.49 9.42
C ALA A 83 28.07 -16.51 8.55
N SER A 84 28.09 -15.23 8.95
CA SER A 84 28.90 -14.20 8.27
C SER A 84 30.38 -14.39 8.60
N PRO A 85 31.31 -14.11 7.68
CA PRO A 85 32.73 -14.00 8.00
C PRO A 85 32.99 -12.92 9.08
N PRO A 86 34.13 -12.98 9.78
CA PRO A 86 34.50 -12.04 10.84
C PRO A 86 34.93 -10.67 10.30
N VAL A 87 34.37 -9.59 10.88
CA VAL A 87 34.60 -8.20 10.45
C VAL A 87 36.07 -7.81 10.62
N PRO A 88 36.72 -7.25 9.58
CA PRO A 88 38.11 -6.83 9.66
C PRO A 88 38.24 -5.58 10.53
N GLN A 89 39.37 -5.47 11.23
CA GLN A 89 39.63 -4.36 12.16
C GLN A 89 40.06 -3.07 11.48
N THR A 90 40.50 -3.13 10.22
CA THR A 90 41.03 -1.98 9.50
C THR A 90 40.08 -1.52 8.40
N THR A 91 40.00 -0.21 8.18
CA THR A 91 39.14 0.40 7.16
C THR A 91 39.55 0.02 5.75
N GLN A 92 40.84 -0.14 5.49
CA GLN A 92 41.33 -0.63 4.21
C GLN A 92 40.86 -2.06 3.92
N ALA A 93 40.85 -2.93 4.93
CA ALA A 93 40.43 -4.31 4.78
C ALA A 93 38.90 -4.47 4.66
N LEU A 94 38.10 -3.44 4.94
CA LEU A 94 36.65 -3.46 4.67
C LEU A 94 36.34 -3.44 3.16
N ILE A 95 37.22 -2.85 2.34
CA ILE A 95 37.02 -2.73 0.90
C ILE A 95 37.04 -4.14 0.28
N GLY A 96 35.92 -4.57 -0.30
CA GLY A 96 35.82 -5.87 -0.99
C GLY A 96 35.85 -7.10 -0.07
N TRP A 97 35.82 -6.92 1.26
CA TRP A 97 35.95 -8.00 2.24
C TRP A 97 34.97 -9.17 2.01
N ARG A 98 33.69 -8.87 1.78
CA ARG A 98 32.67 -9.91 1.53
C ARG A 98 32.79 -10.50 0.13
N SER A 99 33.16 -9.70 -0.87
CA SER A 99 33.35 -10.17 -2.26
C SER A 99 34.57 -11.08 -2.43
N GLY A 100 35.57 -11.00 -1.56
CA GLY A 100 36.74 -11.88 -1.60
C GLY A 100 36.46 -13.35 -1.24
N HIS A 101 35.30 -13.64 -0.64
CA HIS A 101 34.93 -14.99 -0.22
C HIS A 101 34.10 -15.68 -1.31
N SER A 102 34.75 -16.57 -2.09
CA SER A 102 34.12 -17.27 -3.22
C SER A 102 32.86 -18.07 -2.86
N HIS A 103 32.79 -18.59 -1.64
CA HIS A 103 31.64 -19.34 -1.13
C HIS A 103 30.39 -18.49 -0.88
N LEU A 104 30.54 -17.16 -0.79
CA LEU A 104 29.40 -16.25 -0.61
C LEU A 104 28.70 -15.90 -1.93
N GLN A 105 29.34 -16.18 -3.08
CA GLN A 105 28.79 -16.01 -4.43
C GLN A 105 28.01 -14.69 -4.64
N LEU A 106 28.55 -13.58 -4.10
CA LEU A 106 27.87 -12.27 -4.12
C LEU A 106 27.85 -11.61 -5.50
N GLU A 107 28.72 -12.08 -6.41
CA GLU A 107 28.83 -11.57 -7.78
C GLU A 107 27.77 -12.23 -8.68
N LYS A 108 26.85 -11.42 -9.23
CA LYS A 108 25.80 -11.89 -10.15
C LYS A 108 26.36 -12.43 -11.47
N TYR A 109 27.52 -11.93 -11.87
CA TYR A 109 28.24 -12.32 -13.07
C TYR A 109 29.59 -12.86 -12.63
N ALA A 110 29.76 -14.20 -12.66
CA ALA A 110 31.04 -14.80 -12.34
C ALA A 110 32.15 -14.25 -13.24
N THR A 111 33.41 -14.38 -12.80
CA THR A 111 34.60 -14.04 -13.59
C THR A 111 34.53 -14.74 -14.95
N VAL A 112 34.27 -13.98 -16.01
CA VAL A 112 34.13 -14.50 -17.38
C VAL A 112 35.52 -14.91 -17.86
N HIS A 113 35.90 -16.17 -17.59
CA HIS A 113 37.22 -16.72 -17.97
C HIS A 113 37.25 -17.38 -19.35
N HIS A 114 36.21 -17.25 -20.16
CA HIS A 114 36.21 -17.80 -21.50
C HIS A 114 36.29 -16.66 -22.51
N GLY A 115 37.49 -16.47 -23.08
CA GLY A 115 37.60 -15.80 -24.37
C GLY A 115 36.66 -16.50 -25.35
N ARG A 116 35.84 -15.73 -26.08
CA ARG A 116 34.86 -16.23 -27.05
C ARG A 116 35.48 -17.38 -27.83
N ARG A 117 34.94 -18.60 -27.68
CA ARG A 117 35.28 -19.72 -28.57
C ARG A 117 34.91 -19.26 -29.98
N SER A 118 35.78 -19.53 -30.97
CA SER A 118 35.47 -19.20 -32.36
C SER A 118 34.19 -19.93 -32.77
N PHE A 119 33.25 -19.23 -33.40
CA PHE A 119 31.98 -19.80 -33.87
C PHE A 119 32.18 -21.06 -34.73
N LEU A 120 33.25 -21.09 -35.53
CA LEU A 120 33.66 -22.26 -36.31
C LEU A 120 33.94 -23.51 -35.46
N LYS A 121 34.53 -23.34 -34.27
CA LYS A 121 34.81 -24.43 -33.35
C LYS A 121 33.54 -24.96 -32.68
N GLU A 122 32.55 -24.10 -32.48
CA GLU A 122 31.23 -24.47 -31.95
C GLU A 122 30.42 -25.28 -32.97
N LEU A 123 30.55 -24.96 -34.26
CA LEU A 123 29.94 -25.72 -35.37
C LEU A 123 30.73 -26.97 -35.76
N GLY A 124 31.94 -27.17 -35.22
CA GLY A 124 32.81 -28.29 -35.56
C GLY A 124 33.36 -28.22 -36.99
N TRP A 125 33.40 -27.03 -37.59
CA TRP A 125 33.80 -26.87 -38.99
C TRP A 125 35.32 -26.71 -39.13
N PRO A 126 35.92 -27.25 -40.20
CA PRO A 126 37.31 -26.99 -40.51
C PRO A 126 37.50 -25.49 -40.78
N PHE A 127 38.62 -24.93 -40.29
CA PHE A 127 38.90 -23.49 -40.37
C PHE A 127 38.95 -22.94 -41.81
N ASP A 128 39.19 -23.79 -42.80
CA ASP A 128 39.28 -23.43 -44.22
C ASP A 128 37.93 -23.17 -44.90
N SER A 129 36.81 -23.31 -44.18
CA SER A 129 35.45 -23.16 -44.72
C SER A 129 35.04 -21.71 -45.04
N CYS A 130 35.90 -20.72 -44.83
CA CYS A 130 35.64 -19.30 -45.11
C CYS A 130 36.60 -18.67 -46.13
N ASN A 131 37.27 -19.47 -46.97
CA ASN A 131 38.02 -18.98 -48.14
C ASN A 131 37.14 -18.76 -49.36
#